data_AF-A0A2T7DI74-F1
#
_entry.id   AF-A0A2T7DI74-F1
#
_cell.length_a   1.000
_cell.length_b   1.000
_cell.length_c   1.000
_cell.angle_alpha   90.00
_cell.angle_beta   90.00
_cell.angle_gamma   90.00
#
_symmetry.space_group_name_H-M   'P 1'
#
loop_
_entity.id
_entity.type
_entity.pdbx_description
1 polymer ?
#
loop_
_entity_poly.entity_id
_entity_poly.type
_entity_poly.pdbx_seq_one_letter_code
_entity_poly.pdbx_strand_id
1 'polypeptide(L)'
;MKVYALQLLLLVAVLAAPCTTVCRASGAGPPPPPPPPPPPQCDPLALRPCAAAVIDGARPSGECCAKVREQEPCLCRYSRNPDLRRYINSREGRRIAAVCRVRRLRC
;
A
#
# COMPACT_ATOMS: atom_id res chain seq x y z
N MET A 1 -38.50 61.29 9.80
CA MET A 1 -37.50 61.33 8.71
C MET A 1 -36.04 61.25 9.19
N LYS A 2 -35.62 61.92 10.29
CA LYS A 2 -34.21 61.87 10.78
C LYS A 2 -33.78 60.51 11.37
N VAL A 3 -34.73 59.74 11.93
CA VAL A 3 -34.49 58.42 12.56
C VAL A 3 -34.14 57.36 11.51
N TYR A 4 -34.84 57.37 10.37
CA TYR A 4 -34.55 56.49 9.23
C TYR A 4 -33.20 56.79 8.58
N ALA A 5 -32.77 58.06 8.52
CA ALA A 5 -31.45 58.40 8.00
C ALA A 5 -30.31 57.88 8.90
N LEU A 6 -30.49 57.92 10.22
CA LEU A 6 -29.53 57.37 11.19
C LEU A 6 -29.51 55.83 11.15
N GLN A 7 -30.68 55.18 11.05
CA GLN A 7 -30.79 53.74 10.88
C GLN A 7 -30.21 53.26 9.54
N LEU A 8 -30.40 54.01 8.45
CA LEU A 8 -29.83 53.69 7.14
C LEU A 8 -28.30 53.85 7.14
N LEU A 9 -27.76 54.87 7.80
CA LEU A 9 -26.31 55.07 7.96
C LEU A 9 -25.66 53.95 8.79
N LEU A 10 -26.31 53.50 9.87
CA LEU A 10 -25.81 52.37 10.68
C LEU A 10 -25.83 51.05 9.89
N LEU A 11 -26.85 50.81 9.07
CA LEU A 11 -26.95 49.61 8.22
C LEU A 11 -25.85 49.56 7.14
N VAL A 12 -25.47 50.68 6.55
CA VAL A 12 -24.41 50.74 5.53
C VAL A 12 -23.01 50.50 6.15
N ALA A 13 -22.77 50.94 7.39
CA ALA A 13 -21.49 50.74 8.07
C ALA A 13 -21.20 49.27 8.43
N VAL A 14 -22.23 48.45 8.70
CA VAL A 14 -22.08 47.02 9.00
C VAL A 14 -21.73 46.19 7.75
N LEU A 15 -22.19 46.62 6.57
CA LEU A 15 -21.92 45.93 5.30
C LEU A 15 -20.55 46.25 4.68
N ALA A 16 -19.89 47.33 5.14
CA ALA A 16 -18.60 47.79 4.61
C ALA A 16 -17.42 47.56 5.59
N ALA A 17 -17.60 46.76 6.64
CA ALA A 17 -16.49 46.33 7.49
C ALA A 17 -15.64 45.32 6.71
N PRO A 18 -14.43 45.68 6.25
CA PRO A 18 -13.61 44.77 5.49
C PRO A 18 -13.19 43.63 6.42
N CYS A 19 -13.25 42.40 5.91
CA CYS A 19 -12.68 41.20 6.52
C CYS A 19 -11.14 41.26 6.63
N THR A 20 -10.56 42.34 7.16
CA THR A 20 -9.10 42.58 7.16
C THR A 20 -8.35 42.01 8.36
N THR A 21 -9.02 41.39 9.35
CA THR A 21 -8.32 40.97 10.58
C THR A 21 -8.06 39.49 10.78
N VAL A 22 -8.54 38.55 9.95
CA VAL A 22 -8.03 37.16 10.00
C VAL A 22 -8.19 36.42 8.67
N CYS A 23 -7.57 36.90 7.58
CA CYS A 23 -7.11 35.96 6.56
C CYS A 23 -5.75 35.42 7.03
N ARG A 24 -5.79 34.53 8.03
CA ARG A 24 -4.64 33.68 8.36
C ARG A 24 -4.42 32.83 7.10
N ALA A 25 -3.42 33.20 6.31
CA ALA A 25 -2.91 32.36 5.24
C ALA A 25 -2.30 31.11 5.90
N SER A 26 -3.18 30.18 6.26
CA SER A 26 -2.81 28.80 6.52
C SER A 26 -2.36 28.26 5.16
N GLY A 27 -1.08 28.42 4.87
CA GLY A 27 -0.45 27.65 3.80
C GLY A 27 -0.74 26.19 4.10
N ALA A 28 -1.67 25.60 3.35
CA ALA A 28 -1.81 24.16 3.29
C ALA A 28 -0.48 23.67 2.73
N GLY A 29 0.37 23.13 3.60
CA GLY A 29 1.50 22.35 3.14
C GLY A 29 1.01 21.27 2.18
N PRO A 30 1.87 20.74 1.29
CA PRO A 30 1.50 19.62 0.45
C PRO A 30 0.92 18.51 1.34
N PRO A 31 -0.15 17.81 0.88
CA PRO A 31 -0.72 16.72 1.66
C PRO A 31 0.40 15.73 2.03
N PRO A 32 0.36 15.14 3.24
CA PRO A 32 1.32 14.11 3.59
C PRO A 32 1.28 13.01 2.51
N PRO A 33 2.43 12.39 2.18
CA PRO A 33 2.44 11.30 1.23
C PRO A 33 1.44 10.23 1.69
N PRO A 34 0.79 9.50 0.76
CA PRO A 34 -0.09 8.41 1.12
C PRO A 34 0.68 7.43 2.01
N PRO A 35 0.00 6.79 2.99
CA PRO A 35 0.65 5.76 3.80
C PRO A 35 1.24 4.69 2.87
N PRO A 36 2.37 4.06 3.24
CA PRO A 36 2.89 2.95 2.46
C PRO A 36 1.81 1.88 2.29
N PRO A 37 1.80 1.15 1.16
CA PRO A 37 0.87 0.04 1.00
C PRO A 37 1.03 -0.94 2.18
N PRO A 38 -0.05 -1.59 2.62
CA PRO A 38 0.06 -2.59 3.66
C PRO A 38 1.08 -3.66 3.25
N PRO A 39 1.79 -4.27 4.21
CA PRO A 39 2.70 -5.37 3.90
C PRO A 39 1.95 -6.47 3.14
N PRO A 40 2.60 -7.16 2.20
CA PRO A 40 1.95 -8.21 1.42
C PRO A 40 1.33 -9.23 2.38
N GLN A 41 0.03 -9.46 2.23
CA GLN A 41 -0.66 -10.46 3.02
C GLN A 41 -0.12 -11.84 2.62
N CYS A 42 0.31 -12.60 3.62
CA CYS A 42 0.81 -13.95 3.39
C CYS A 42 -0.34 -14.85 2.92
N ASP A 43 -0.46 -15.01 1.61
CA ASP A 43 -1.42 -15.88 0.95
C ASP A 43 -0.70 -16.97 0.14
N PRO A 44 -0.69 -18.23 0.63
CA PRO A 44 -0.10 -19.35 -0.11
C PRO A 44 -0.75 -19.59 -1.47
N LEU A 45 -2.03 -19.24 -1.65
CA LEU A 45 -2.74 -19.42 -2.92
C LEU A 45 -2.23 -18.48 -4.01
N ALA A 46 -1.60 -17.36 -3.63
CA ALA A 46 -0.93 -16.47 -4.58
C ALA A 46 0.23 -17.16 -5.33
N LEU A 47 0.75 -18.28 -4.82
CA LEU A 47 1.82 -19.07 -5.47
C LEU A 47 1.29 -20.10 -6.49
N ARG A 48 -0.02 -20.19 -6.72
CA ARG A 48 -0.63 -21.09 -7.72
C ARG A 48 -0.01 -21.00 -9.13
N PRO A 49 0.41 -19.84 -9.66
CA PRO A 49 1.10 -19.76 -10.95
C PRO A 49 2.39 -20.57 -11.02
N CYS A 50 2.96 -20.98 -9.89
CA CYS A 50 4.14 -21.83 -9.82
C CYS A 50 3.84 -23.34 -9.86
N ALA A 51 2.57 -23.76 -9.89
CA ALA A 51 2.18 -25.17 -9.78
C ALA A 51 2.88 -26.06 -10.81
N ALA A 52 2.90 -25.68 -12.09
CA ALA A 52 3.61 -26.44 -13.13
C ALA A 52 5.13 -26.51 -12.90
N ALA A 53 5.74 -25.48 -12.32
CA ALA A 53 7.16 -25.49 -11.99
C ALA A 53 7.47 -26.41 -10.79
N VAL A 54 6.53 -26.56 -9.86
CA VAL A 54 6.65 -27.43 -8.68
C VAL A 54 6.35 -28.88 -9.02
N ILE A 55 5.31 -29.15 -9.81
CA ILE A 55 4.82 -30.50 -10.13
C ILE A 55 5.63 -31.12 -11.27
N ASP A 56 5.75 -30.39 -12.39
CA ASP A 56 6.34 -30.92 -13.63
C ASP A 56 7.82 -30.56 -13.78
N GLY A 57 8.37 -29.80 -12.83
CA GLY A 57 9.73 -29.26 -12.95
C GLY A 57 9.90 -28.27 -14.11
N ALA A 58 8.81 -27.70 -14.62
CA ALA A 58 8.84 -26.72 -15.69
C ALA A 58 9.63 -25.46 -15.29
N ARG A 59 9.99 -24.64 -16.27
CA ARG A 59 10.59 -23.33 -16.00
C ARG A 59 9.52 -22.41 -15.38
N PRO A 60 9.80 -21.71 -14.26
CA PRO A 60 8.83 -20.80 -13.66
C PRO A 60 8.48 -19.66 -14.62
N SER A 61 7.19 -19.36 -14.70
CA SER A 61 6.68 -18.23 -15.50
C SER A 61 7.07 -16.88 -14.87
N GLY A 62 6.94 -15.81 -15.65
CA GLY A 62 7.12 -14.45 -15.14
C GLY A 62 6.19 -14.13 -13.96
N GLU A 63 4.92 -14.56 -14.07
CA GLU A 63 3.91 -14.41 -13.03
C GLU A 63 4.26 -15.19 -11.76
N CYS A 64 4.71 -16.44 -11.90
CA CYS A 64 5.22 -17.22 -10.77
C CYS A 64 6.34 -16.47 -10.04
N CYS A 65 7.35 -15.99 -10.78
CA CYS A 65 8.44 -15.26 -10.15
C CYS A 65 8.00 -13.93 -9.52
N ALA A 66 7.02 -13.23 -10.10
CA ALA A 66 6.45 -12.03 -9.50
C ALA A 66 5.81 -12.34 -8.15
N LYS A 67 4.98 -13.40 -8.09
CA LYS A 67 4.30 -13.83 -6.85
C LYS A 67 5.24 -14.37 -5.78
N VAL A 68 6.28 -15.10 -6.15
CA VAL A 68 7.29 -15.58 -5.19
C VAL A 68 8.05 -14.41 -4.56
N ARG A 69 8.36 -13.36 -5.33
CA ARG A 69 9.02 -12.15 -4.82
C ARG A 69 8.10 -11.32 -3.92
N GLU A 70 6.84 -11.17 -4.32
CA GLU A 70 5.81 -10.51 -3.51
C GLU A 70 5.66 -11.20 -2.15
N GLN A 71 5.71 -12.53 -2.12
CA GLN A 71 5.60 -13.35 -0.92
C GLN A 71 6.94 -13.61 -0.20
N GLU A 72 8.06 -13.01 -0.62
CA GLU A 72 9.37 -13.19 0.01
C GLU A 72 9.37 -13.06 1.55
N PRO A 73 8.71 -12.05 2.18
CA PRO A 73 8.68 -11.96 3.64
C PRO A 73 7.94 -13.13 4.31
N CYS A 74 7.04 -13.81 3.60
CA CYS A 74 6.20 -14.89 4.11
C CYS A 74 6.84 -16.28 3.94
N LEU A 75 7.83 -16.44 3.07
CA LEU A 75 8.43 -17.75 2.74
C LEU A 75 8.98 -18.49 3.97
N CYS A 76 9.54 -17.77 4.95
CA CYS A 76 10.00 -18.39 6.19
C CYS A 76 8.84 -18.94 7.05
N ARG A 77 7.72 -18.23 7.09
CA ARG A 77 6.51 -18.75 7.76
C ARG A 77 6.01 -20.00 7.07
N TYR A 78 6.02 -20.03 5.74
CA TYR A 78 5.59 -21.19 4.96
C TYR A 78 6.54 -22.38 5.11
N SER A 79 7.85 -22.17 5.23
CA SER A 79 8.82 -23.26 5.43
C SER A 79 8.71 -23.95 6.80
N ARG A 80 8.12 -23.26 7.80
CA ARG A 80 7.86 -23.79 9.14
C ARG A 80 6.45 -24.40 9.28
N ASN A 81 5.52 -24.06 8.39
CA ASN A 81 4.16 -24.60 8.40
C ASN A 81 4.17 -26.06 7.88
N PRO A 82 3.60 -27.04 8.62
CA PRO A 82 3.65 -28.46 8.24
C PRO A 82 2.98 -28.78 6.90
N ASP A 83 1.93 -28.05 6.52
CA ASP A 83 1.18 -28.25 5.29
C ASP A 83 1.93 -27.73 4.06
N LEU A 84 2.69 -26.64 4.25
CA LEU A 84 3.37 -25.91 3.17
C LEU A 84 4.85 -26.28 3.04
N ARG A 85 5.51 -26.67 4.13
CA ARG A 85 6.97 -26.94 4.17
C ARG A 85 7.43 -27.93 3.11
N ARG A 86 6.57 -28.90 2.77
CA ARG A 86 6.89 -29.93 1.77
C ARG A 86 7.09 -29.35 0.37
N TYR A 87 6.47 -28.22 0.06
CA TYR A 87 6.60 -27.51 -1.21
C TYR A 87 7.71 -26.47 -1.17
N ILE A 88 7.83 -25.74 -0.06
CA ILE A 88 8.80 -24.66 0.10
C ILE A 88 10.23 -25.22 0.24
N ASN A 89 10.39 -26.32 0.97
CA ASN A 89 11.70 -26.94 1.24
C ASN A 89 12.05 -28.06 0.23
N SER A 90 11.19 -28.35 -0.75
CA SER A 90 11.51 -29.34 -1.79
C SER A 90 12.70 -28.87 -2.65
N ARG A 91 13.20 -29.77 -3.48
CA ARG A 91 14.23 -29.43 -4.47
C ARG A 91 13.70 -28.39 -5.46
N GLU A 92 12.45 -28.56 -5.89
CA GLU A 92 11.77 -27.70 -6.86
C GLU A 92 11.48 -26.32 -6.26
N GLY A 93 11.01 -26.25 -5.01
CA GLY A 93 10.81 -24.98 -4.29
C GLY A 93 12.10 -24.17 -4.19
N ARG A 94 13.21 -24.84 -3.83
CA ARG A 94 14.56 -24.22 -3.81
C ARG A 94 15.04 -23.78 -5.19
N ARG A 95 14.80 -24.59 -6.22
CA ARG A 95 15.12 -24.22 -7.61
C ARG A 95 14.33 -22.99 -8.07
N ILE A 96 13.03 -22.94 -7.81
CA ILE A 96 12.17 -21.82 -8.17
C ILE A 96 12.65 -20.53 -7.50
N ALA A 97 12.94 -20.56 -6.20
CA ALA A 97 13.48 -19.40 -5.49
C ALA A 97 14.80 -18.92 -6.11
N ALA A 98 15.72 -19.83 -6.45
CA ALA A 98 16.99 -19.49 -7.11
C ALA A 98 16.77 -18.85 -8.49
N VAL A 99 15.94 -19.46 -9.35
CA VAL A 99 15.64 -18.93 -10.70
C VAL A 99 14.96 -17.57 -10.63
N CYS A 100 14.04 -17.39 -9.67
CA CYS A 100 13.32 -16.13 -9.47
C CYS A 100 14.13 -15.08 -8.70
N ARG A 101 15.36 -15.41 -8.27
CA ARG A 101 16.29 -14.55 -7.50
C ARG A 101 15.78 -14.13 -6.12
N VAL A 102 15.06 -15.02 -5.44
CA VAL A 102 14.57 -14.81 -4.08
C VAL A 102 15.54 -15.44 -3.09
N ARG A 103 16.12 -14.62 -2.20
CA ARG A 103 17.20 -15.05 -1.30
C ARG A 103 16.68 -15.79 -0.07
N ARG A 104 15.41 -15.60 0.30
CA ARG A 104 14.82 -16.13 1.54
C ARG A 104 14.04 -17.44 1.34
N LEU A 105 14.75 -18.56 1.32
CA LEU A 105 14.22 -19.81 1.88
C LEU A 105 14.87 -20.18 3.21
N ARG A 106 15.94 -19.46 3.58
CA ARG A 106 16.56 -19.55 4.90
C ARG A 106 15.79 -18.69 5.88
N CYS A 107 15.03 -19.38 6.72
CA CYS A 107 14.81 -18.97 8.09
C CYS A 107 16.10 -19.18 8.90
#